data_AF-A0A966QCP6-F1
#
_entry.id   AF-A0A966QCP6-F1
#
_cell.length_a   1.000
_cell.length_b   1.000
_cell.length_c   1.000
_cell.angle_alpha   90.00
_cell.angle_beta   90.00
_cell.angle_gamma   90.00
#
_symmetry.space_group_name_H-M   'P 1'
#
loop_
_entity.id
_entity.type
_entity.pdbx_description
1 polymer ?
#
loop_
_entity_poly.entity_id
_entity_poly.type
_entity_poly.pdbx_seq_one_letter_code
_entity_poly.pdbx_strand_id
1 'polypeptide(L)' 'MANDSFRYEPIERFGEGLTTRRPWNTSALAGVELLNGRAAMVGFAAAVVGELITGHG' A
#
# COMPACT_ATOMS: atom_id res chain seq x y z
N MET A 1 -33.89 25.43 22.26
CA MET A 1 -32.49 25.28 22.72
C MET A 1 -31.80 24.36 21.73
N ALA A 2 -30.85 24.88 20.94
CA ALA A 2 -30.15 24.09 19.94
C ALA A 2 -29.17 23.13 20.63
N ASN A 3 -29.24 21.87 20.25
CA ASN A 3 -28.47 20.76 20.79
C ASN A 3 -27.19 20.66 19.94
N ASP A 4 -26.04 21.10 20.44
CA ASP A 4 -24.86 21.30 19.58
C ASP A 4 -23.56 20.94 20.30
N SER A 5 -23.41 19.64 20.60
CA SER A 5 -22.12 19.08 21.04
C SER A 5 -21.35 18.53 19.83
N PHE A 6 -21.15 19.36 18.81
CA PHE A 6 -20.20 19.04 17.73
C PHE A 6 -18.78 19.29 18.22
N ARG A 7 -18.05 18.20 18.45
CA ARG A 7 -16.64 18.22 18.81
C ARG A 7 -15.82 18.13 17.53
N TYR A 8 -15.23 19.25 17.12
CA TYR A 8 -14.34 19.28 15.96
C TYR A 8 -13.05 18.51 16.27
N GLU A 9 -12.70 17.57 15.39
CA GLU A 9 -11.39 16.91 15.41
C GLU A 9 -10.33 17.90 14.89
N PRO A 10 -9.10 17.89 15.42
CA PRO A 10 -8.01 18.71 14.87
C PRO A 10 -7.81 18.44 13.38
N ILE A 11 -7.58 19.50 12.60
CA ILE A 11 -7.30 19.39 11.17
C ILE A 11 -5.97 18.64 10.99
N GLU A 12 -6.04 17.38 10.51
CA GLU A 12 -4.85 16.60 10.15
C GLU A 12 -4.11 17.28 8.98
N ARG A 13 -2.77 17.32 9.04
CA ARG A 13 -1.99 17.78 7.88
C ARG A 13 -2.21 16.82 6.73
N PHE A 14 -2.33 17.37 5.52
CA PHE A 14 -2.45 16.58 4.30
C PHE A 14 -1.33 15.52 4.23
N GLY A 15 -1.73 14.25 4.17
CA GLY A 15 -0.84 13.09 4.12
C GLY A 15 -0.47 12.46 5.47
N GLU A 16 -0.81 13.05 6.62
CA GLU A 16 -0.51 12.44 7.93
C GLU A 16 -1.15 11.06 8.11
N GLY A 17 -2.39 10.87 7.66
CA GLY A 17 -3.09 9.59 7.76
C GLY A 17 -2.41 8.42 7.03
N LEU A 18 -1.60 8.71 6.00
CA LEU A 18 -0.95 7.72 5.12
C LEU A 18 0.57 7.67 5.24
N THR A 19 1.21 8.69 5.83
CA THR A 19 2.68 8.79 5.90
C THR A 19 3.24 8.71 7.32
N THR A 20 2.39 8.84 8.34
CA THR A 20 2.84 8.82 9.74
C THR A 20 2.92 7.37 10.26
N ARG A 21 3.81 7.09 11.24
CA ARG A 21 3.97 5.73 11.83
C ARG A 21 2.84 5.34 12.81
N ARG A 22 1.59 5.65 12.49
CA ARG A 22 0.45 5.14 13.27
C ARG A 22 0.29 3.64 12.98
N PRO A 23 -0.10 2.81 13.97
CA PRO A 23 -0.07 1.35 13.86
C PRO A 23 -0.97 0.78 12.75
N TRP A 24 -2.03 1.48 12.36
CA TRP A 24 -2.85 1.09 11.20
C TRP A 24 -2.16 1.37 9.85
N ASN A 25 -1.29 2.38 9.77
CA ASN A 25 -0.53 2.67 8.56
C ASN A 25 0.58 1.64 8.31
N THR A 26 1.23 1.14 9.38
CA THR A 26 2.25 0.09 9.26
C THR A 26 1.67 -1.25 8.81
N SER A 27 0.44 -1.58 9.25
CA SER A 27 -0.25 -2.78 8.78
C SER A 27 -0.65 -2.71 7.30
N ALA A 28 -1.05 -1.52 6.83
CA ALA A 28 -1.33 -1.29 5.42
C ALA A 28 -0.04 -1.41 4.58
N LEU A 29 1.07 -0.83 5.04
CA LEU A 29 2.39 -0.93 4.41
C LEU A 29 2.86 -2.39 4.29
N ALA A 30 2.73 -3.19 5.35
CA ALA A 30 3.09 -4.61 5.30
C ALA A 30 2.28 -5.38 4.23
N GLY A 31 1.00 -5.03 4.04
CA GLY A 31 0.15 -5.62 3.01
C GLY A 31 0.63 -5.32 1.59
N VAL A 32 0.95 -4.05 1.30
CA VAL A 32 1.47 -3.68 -0.04
C VAL A 32 2.88 -4.21 -0.30
N GLU A 33 3.74 -4.29 0.71
CA GLU A 33 5.07 -4.90 0.59
C GLU A 33 4.98 -6.37 0.18
N LEU A 34 4.12 -7.15 0.85
CA LEU A 34 3.91 -8.56 0.52
C LEU A 34 3.28 -8.74 -0.87
N LEU A 35 2.31 -7.90 -1.23
CA LEU A 35 1.67 -7.94 -2.54
C LEU A 35 2.68 -7.64 -3.66
N ASN A 36 3.45 -6.56 -3.51
CA ASN A 36 4.48 -6.17 -4.47
C ASN A 36 5.56 -7.23 -4.60
N GLY A 37 6.03 -7.80 -3.48
CA GLY A 37 7.01 -8.88 -3.48
C GLY A 37 6.53 -10.11 -4.24
N ARG A 38 5.29 -10.55 -4.01
CA ARG A 38 4.69 -11.69 -4.72
C ARG A 38 4.50 -11.41 -6.20
N ALA A 39 4.01 -10.23 -6.55
CA ALA A 39 3.85 -9.81 -7.94
C ALA A 39 5.20 -9.80 -8.68
N ALA A 40 6.27 -9.31 -8.04
CA ALA A 40 7.61 -9.32 -8.59
C ALA A 40 8.13 -10.74 -8.82
N MET A 41 7.93 -11.68 -7.88
CA MET A 41 8.34 -13.08 -8.05
C MET A 41 7.64 -13.75 -9.24
N VAL A 42 6.32 -13.54 -9.37
CA VAL A 42 5.54 -14.09 -10.49
C VAL A 42 5.98 -13.46 -11.81
N GLY A 43 6.16 -12.14 -11.86
CA GLY A 43 6.62 -11.42 -13.04
C GLY A 43 8.01 -11.89 -13.50
N PHE A 44 8.93 -12.09 -12.57
CA PHE A 44 10.26 -12.62 -12.86
C PHE A 44 10.20 -14.05 -13.41
N ALA A 45 9.43 -14.94 -12.76
CA ALA A 45 9.28 -16.32 -13.24
C ALA A 45 8.64 -16.37 -14.64
N ALA A 46 7.64 -15.52 -14.90
CA ALA A 46 7.01 -15.40 -16.21
C ALA A 46 7.98 -14.87 -17.27
N ALA A 47 8.86 -13.91 -16.92
CA ALA A 47 9.89 -13.40 -17.82
C ALA A 47 10.87 -14.53 -18.21
N VAL A 48 11.41 -15.27 -17.24
CA VAL A 48 12.30 -16.41 -17.49
C VAL A 48 11.65 -17.46 -18.38
N VAL A 49 10.39 -17.84 -18.10
CA VAL A 49 9.65 -18.80 -18.93
C VAL A 49 9.42 -18.24 -20.34
N GLY A 50 9.09 -16.95 -20.46
CA GLY A 50 8.93 -16.26 -21.73
C GLY A 50 10.21 -16.28 -22.56
N GLU A 51 11.36 -15.98 -21.95
CA GLU A 51 12.68 -16.06 -22.61
C GLU A 51 13.00 -17.49 -23.05
N LEU A 52 12.73 -18.50 -22.21
CA LEU A 52 12.98 -19.90 -22.55
C LEU A 52 12.13 -20.38 -23.74
N ILE A 53 10.88 -19.92 -23.85
CA ILE A 53 9.97 -20.32 -24.93
C ILE A 53 10.25 -19.54 -26.22
N THR A 54 10.56 -18.24 -26.10
CA THR A 54 10.66 -17.34 -27.26
C THR A 54 12.09 -17.15 -27.77
N GLY A 55 13.09 -17.40 -26.94
CA GLY A 55 14.50 -17.13 -27.23
C GLY A 55 14.87 -15.64 -27.31
N HIS A 56 13.95 -14.74 -26.94
CA HIS A 56 14.15 -13.29 -26.95
C HIS A 56 14.07 -12.76 -25.51
N GLY A 57 15.20 -12.25 -25.02
CA GLY A 57 15.33 -11.56 -23.72
C GLY A 57 15.47 -10.07 -23.88
#